data_AF-A0A8X7RPD1-F1
#
_entry.id   AF-A0A8X7RPD1-F1
#
_cell.length_a   1.000
_cell.length_b   1.000
_cell.length_c   1.000
_cell.angle_alpha   90.00
_cell.angle_beta   90.00
_cell.angle_gamma   90.00
#
_symmetry.space_group_name_H-M   'P 1'
#
loop_
_entity.id
_entity.type
_entity.pdbx_description
1 polymer ?
#
loop_
_entity_poly.entity_id
_entity_poly.type
_entity_poly.pdbx_seq_one_letter_code
_entity_poly.pdbx_strand_id
1 'polypeptide(L)'
;MPLCDNLEMVYITKTQKPCSFFVRMMLLGSVGFFVAVGFSFLTYLAVLIGAVGLLVTSTYPCFMWVSIKKPQRKSLMWLLNVLVGSLGASLSVLLVVGSALRLADNGLHANFFKP
;
A
#
# COMPACT_ATOMS: atom_id res chain seq x y z
N MET A 1 6.06 5.90 6.41
CA MET A 1 6.82 6.00 7.68
C MET A 1 7.13 7.43 8.12
N PRO A 2 7.44 8.43 7.27
CA PRO A 2 7.90 9.73 7.81
C PRO A 2 6.83 10.51 8.59
N LEU A 3 5.54 10.40 8.22
CA LEU A 3 4.49 11.21 8.83
C LEU A 3 4.26 10.87 10.31
N CYS A 4 4.18 9.57 10.65
CA CYS A 4 3.92 9.14 12.02
C CYS A 4 5.15 9.34 12.91
N ASP A 5 6.35 9.12 12.37
CA ASP A 5 7.60 9.34 13.10
C ASP A 5 7.80 10.84 13.40
N ASN A 6 7.40 11.73 12.49
CA ASN A 6 7.42 13.17 12.73
C ASN A 6 6.41 13.61 13.80
N LEU A 7 5.21 13.03 13.82
CA LEU A 7 4.21 13.31 14.86
C LEU A 7 4.68 12.79 16.23
N GLU A 8 5.31 11.62 16.26
CA GLU A 8 5.93 11.07 17.46
C GLU A 8 7.08 11.97 17.95
N MET A 9 7.91 12.48 17.04
CA MET A 9 8.96 13.44 17.38
C MET A 9 8.37 14.72 17.99
N VAL A 10 7.35 15.32 17.38
CA VAL A 10 6.68 16.52 17.92
C VAL A 10 6.11 16.24 19.32
N TYR A 11 5.47 15.08 19.52
CA TYR A 11 4.95 14.67 20.81
C TYR A 11 6.06 14.56 21.87
N ILE A 12 7.17 13.88 21.54
CA ILE A 12 8.32 13.72 22.44
C ILE A 12 8.94 15.08 22.77
N THR A 13 9.11 15.98 21.79
CA THR A 13 9.66 17.32 22.03
C THR A 13 8.78 18.15 22.97
N LYS A 14 7.46 18.02 22.89
CA LYS A 14 6.51 18.79 23.72
C LYS A 14 6.31 18.21 25.11
N THR A 15 6.25 16.88 25.23
CA THR A 15 5.94 16.19 26.49
C THR A 15 7.20 15.75 27.23
N GLN A 16 8.39 15.80 26.60
CA GLN A 16 9.69 15.40 27.17
C GLN A 16 9.67 13.98 27.77
N LYS A 17 8.78 13.13 27.27
CA LYS A 17 8.57 11.75 27.72
C LYS A 17 8.50 10.83 26.49
N PRO A 18 8.97 9.58 26.60
CA PRO A 18 8.85 8.61 25.53
C PRO A 18 7.38 8.37 25.19
N CYS A 19 7.09 8.18 23.90
CA CYS A 19 5.74 7.88 23.44
C CYS A 19 5.35 6.47 23.91
N SER A 20 4.35 6.36 24.78
CA SER A 20 3.81 5.06 25.17
C SER A 20 3.12 4.41 23.96
N PHE A 21 3.16 3.08 23.88
CA PHE A 21 2.55 2.31 22.80
C PHE A 21 1.08 2.70 22.56
N PHE A 22 0.33 2.98 23.62
CA PHE A 22 -1.06 3.44 23.53
C PHE A 22 -1.21 4.80 22.85
N VAL A 23 -0.33 5.75 23.17
CA VAL A 23 -0.34 7.09 22.58
C VAL A 23 0.02 7.02 21.10
N ARG A 24 1.00 6.17 20.76
CA ARG A 24 1.38 5.90 19.38
C ARG A 24 0.21 5.31 18.58
N MET A 25 -0.48 4.30 19.11
CA MET A 25 -1.66 3.72 18.45
C MET A 25 -2.80 4.73 18.31
N MET A 26 -3.04 5.59 19.31
CA MET A 26 -4.04 6.67 19.23
C MET A 26 -3.69 7.72 18.18
N LEU A 27 -2.42 8.13 18.08
CA LEU A 27 -1.95 9.10 17.07
C LEU A 27 -2.08 8.52 15.65
N LEU A 28 -1.63 7.29 15.43
CA LEU A 28 -1.80 6.65 14.12
C LEU A 28 -3.28 6.41 13.78
N GLY A 29 -4.07 5.94 14.75
CA GLY A 29 -5.49 5.64 14.56
C GLY A 29 -6.31 6.90 14.28
N SER A 30 -6.04 8.01 14.97
CA SER A 30 -6.74 9.28 14.74
C SER A 30 -6.46 9.89 13.37
N VAL A 31 -5.20 9.85 12.90
CA VAL A 31 -4.84 10.27 11.53
C VAL A 31 -5.53 9.37 10.51
N GLY A 32 -5.49 8.05 10.70
CA GLY A 32 -6.16 7.09 9.82
C GLY A 32 -7.68 7.30 9.77
N PHE A 33 -8.31 7.55 10.92
CA PHE A 33 -9.74 7.80 11.03
C PHE A 33 -10.14 9.12 10.37
N PHE A 34 -9.41 10.21 10.61
CA PHE A 34 -9.66 11.51 9.98
C PHE A 34 -9.58 11.42 8.45
N VAL A 35 -8.56 10.73 7.95
CA VAL A 35 -8.36 10.48 6.52
C VAL A 35 -9.48 9.60 5.95
N ALA A 36 -9.88 8.54 6.65
CA ALA A 36 -10.95 7.64 6.19
C ALA A 36 -12.33 8.33 6.13
N VAL A 37 -12.64 9.17 7.13
CA VAL A 37 -13.92 9.90 7.19
C VAL A 37 -13.94 11.07 6.22
N GLY A 38 -12.86 11.86 6.16
CA GLY A 38 -12.82 13.06 5.31
C GLY A 38 -12.58 12.76 3.83
N PHE A 39 -12.00 11.61 3.48
CA PHE A 39 -11.58 11.34 2.11
C PHE A 39 -11.97 9.92 1.69
N SER A 40 -13.27 9.69 1.48
CA SER A 40 -13.77 8.38 1.05
C SER A 40 -13.20 7.91 -0.30
N PHE A 41 -12.64 8.81 -1.13
CA PHE A 41 -11.96 8.43 -2.38
C PHE A 41 -10.56 7.84 -2.17
N LEU A 42 -9.93 8.06 -1.00
CA LEU A 42 -8.58 7.57 -0.73
C LEU A 42 -8.52 6.06 -0.63
N THR A 43 -9.63 5.37 -0.33
CA THR A 43 -9.67 3.91 -0.36
C THR A 43 -9.35 3.40 -1.78
N TYR A 44 -9.96 3.98 -2.81
CA TYR A 44 -9.66 3.61 -4.21
C TYR A 44 -8.24 4.01 -4.62
N LEU A 45 -7.78 5.18 -4.17
CA LEU A 45 -6.42 5.65 -4.43
C LEU A 45 -5.37 4.76 -3.74
N ALA A 46 -5.62 4.33 -2.51
CA ALA A 46 -4.75 3.43 -1.76
C ALA A 46 -4.66 2.06 -2.44
N VAL A 47 -5.76 1.55 -2.99
CA VAL A 47 -5.74 0.31 -3.78
C VAL A 47 -4.90 0.48 -5.06
N LEU A 48 -5.01 1.62 -5.75
CA LEU A 48 -4.17 1.92 -6.93
C LEU A 48 -2.69 2.02 -6.58
N ILE A 49 -2.35 2.75 -5.52
CA ILE A 49 -0.97 2.87 -5.02
C ILE A 49 -0.44 1.50 -4.61
N GLY A 50 -1.26 0.70 -3.91
CA GLY A 50 -0.93 -0.67 -3.54
C GLY A 50 -0.68 -1.58 -4.74
N ALA A 51 -1.47 -1.43 -5.81
CA ALA A 51 -1.29 -2.19 -7.04
C ALA A 51 0.06 -1.88 -7.73
N VAL A 52 0.46 -0.60 -7.78
CA VAL A 52 1.79 -0.19 -8.26
C VAL A 52 2.88 -0.75 -7.33
N GLY A 53 2.65 -0.68 -6.03
CA GLY A 53 3.54 -1.29 -5.02
C GLY A 53 3.76 -2.78 -5.27
N LEU A 54 2.70 -3.54 -5.59
CA LEU A 54 2.79 -4.97 -5.89
C LEU A 54 3.67 -5.28 -7.12
N LEU A 55 3.62 -4.43 -8.14
CA LEU A 55 4.51 -4.57 -9.30
C LEU A 55 5.97 -4.36 -8.89
N VAL A 56 6.25 -3.28 -8.17
CA VAL A 56 7.62 -2.90 -7.80
C VAL A 56 8.22 -3.85 -6.77
N THR A 57 7.43 -4.30 -5.80
CA THR A 57 7.93 -5.06 -4.63
C THR A 57 7.89 -6.57 -4.80
N SER A 58 6.99 -7.10 -5.64
CA SER A 58 6.82 -8.54 -5.81
C SER A 58 7.15 -8.97 -7.25
N THR A 59 6.52 -8.34 -8.23
CA THR A 59 6.66 -8.74 -9.65
C THR A 59 8.06 -8.49 -10.18
N TYR A 60 8.56 -7.27 -10.00
CA TYR A 60 9.84 -6.82 -10.51
C TYR A 60 11.03 -7.64 -9.96
N PRO A 61 11.20 -7.81 -8.63
CA PRO A 61 12.33 -8.59 -8.11
C PRO A 61 12.26 -10.07 -8.50
N CYS A 62 11.06 -10.67 -8.61
CA CYS A 62 10.90 -12.06 -9.02
C CYS A 62 11.40 -12.28 -10.46
N PHE A 63 10.95 -11.45 -11.41
CA PHE A 63 11.41 -11.57 -12.81
C PHE A 63 12.85 -11.09 -13.01
N MET A 64 13.29 -10.08 -12.25
CA MET A 64 14.67 -9.63 -12.24
C MET A 64 15.60 -10.76 -11.79
N TRP A 65 15.25 -11.47 -10.71
CA TRP A 65 16.03 -12.60 -10.21
C TRP A 65 16.13 -13.72 -11.25
N VAL A 66 15.02 -14.09 -11.90
CA VAL A 66 15.01 -15.10 -12.98
C VAL A 66 15.89 -14.68 -14.15
N SER A 67 15.87 -13.39 -14.51
CA SER A 67 16.66 -12.85 -15.63
C SER A 67 18.16 -12.83 -15.34
N ILE A 68 18.54 -12.50 -14.10
CA ILE A 68 19.94 -12.45 -13.66
C ILE A 68 20.51 -13.86 -13.48
N LYS A 69 19.79 -14.73 -12.75
CA LYS A 69 20.31 -16.04 -12.36
C LYS A 69 20.14 -17.12 -13.42
N LYS A 70 19.25 -16.93 -14.40
CA LYS A 70 18.92 -17.90 -15.46
C LYS A 70 18.86 -19.34 -14.93
N PRO A 71 18.06 -19.61 -13.87
CA PRO A 71 17.99 -20.94 -13.27
C PRO A 71 17.41 -21.95 -14.30
N GLN A 72 17.69 -23.23 -14.09
CA GLN A 72 17.10 -24.28 -14.92
C GLN A 72 15.56 -24.20 -14.87
N ARG A 73 14.90 -24.25 -16.04
CA ARG A 73 13.44 -24.07 -16.16
C ARG A 73 12.58 -25.06 -15.38
N LYS A 74 13.14 -26.17 -14.90
CA LYS A 74 12.45 -27.17 -14.07
C LYS A 74 12.83 -27.09 -12.58
N SER A 75 13.65 -26.12 -12.19
CA SER A 75 14.01 -25.91 -10.79
C SER A 75 12.83 -25.34 -10.02
N LEU A 76 12.63 -25.80 -8.78
CA LEU A 76 11.62 -25.28 -7.86
C LEU A 76 11.74 -23.76 -7.68
N MET A 77 12.96 -23.22 -7.63
CA MET A 77 13.17 -21.77 -7.52
C MET A 77 12.70 -21.00 -8.75
N TRP A 78 12.84 -21.55 -9.96
CA TRP A 78 12.33 -20.91 -11.17
C TRP A 78 10.79 -20.89 -11.14
N LEU A 79 10.17 -22.02 -10.80
CA LEU A 79 8.71 -22.12 -10.71
C LEU A 79 8.14 -21.15 -9.67
N LEU A 80 8.72 -21.09 -8.47
CA LEU A 80 8.26 -20.19 -7.41
C LEU A 80 8.37 -18.72 -7.81
N ASN A 81 9.51 -18.28 -8.36
CA ASN A 81 9.67 -16.88 -8.76
C ASN A 81 8.73 -16.51 -9.92
N VAL A 82 8.55 -17.39 -10.91
CA VAL A 82 7.65 -17.12 -12.03
C VAL A 82 6.18 -17.11 -11.58
N LEU A 83 5.78 -18.04 -10.71
CA LEU A 83 4.42 -18.08 -10.16
C LEU A 83 4.14 -16.84 -9.29
N VAL A 84 5.01 -16.50 -8.34
CA VAL A 84 4.83 -15.34 -7.48
C VAL A 84 4.83 -14.04 -8.31
N GLY A 85 5.76 -13.91 -9.27
CA GLY A 85 5.83 -12.75 -10.15
C GLY A 85 4.58 -12.60 -11.03
N SER A 86 4.09 -13.69 -11.62
CA SER A 86 2.88 -13.67 -12.45
C SER A 86 1.61 -13.43 -11.64
N LEU A 87 1.51 -13.99 -10.43
CA LEU A 87 0.42 -13.70 -9.50
C LEU A 87 0.44 -12.22 -9.10
N GLY A 88 1.60 -11.67 -8.73
CA GLY A 88 1.75 -10.25 -8.39
C GLY A 88 1.33 -9.32 -9.52
N ALA A 89 1.71 -9.63 -10.76
CA ALA A 89 1.31 -8.88 -11.95
C ALA A 89 -0.20 -8.96 -12.18
N SER A 90 -0.77 -10.16 -12.09
CA SER A 90 -2.21 -10.39 -12.31
C SER A 90 -3.05 -9.67 -11.26
N LEU A 91 -2.67 -9.77 -9.98
CA LEU A 91 -3.31 -9.04 -8.89
C LEU A 91 -3.21 -7.53 -9.09
N SER A 92 -2.06 -7.01 -9.51
CA SER A 92 -1.92 -5.57 -9.79
C SER A 92 -2.88 -5.10 -10.88
N VAL A 93 -2.95 -5.83 -12.01
CA VAL A 93 -3.87 -5.50 -13.10
C VAL A 93 -5.33 -5.55 -12.64
N LEU A 94 -5.73 -6.60 -11.91
CA LEU A 94 -7.08 -6.74 -11.37
C LEU A 94 -7.43 -5.59 -10.41
N LEU A 95 -6.51 -5.17 -9.55
CA LEU A 95 -6.71 -4.06 -8.64
C LEU A 95 -6.82 -2.73 -9.38
N VAL A 96 -5.99 -2.49 -10.39
CA VAL A 96 -6.06 -1.27 -11.22
C VAL A 96 -7.39 -1.20 -11.97
N VAL A 97 -7.77 -2.27 -12.66
CA VAL A 97 -9.04 -2.34 -13.41
C VAL A 97 -10.23 -2.22 -12.45
N GLY A 98 -10.22 -2.96 -11.35
CA GLY A 98 -11.28 -2.91 -10.34
C GLY A 98 -11.45 -1.51 -9.76
N SER A 99 -10.34 -0.85 -9.37
CA SER A 99 -10.38 0.53 -8.88
C SER A 99 -10.83 1.51 -9.95
N ALA A 100 -10.40 1.35 -11.20
CA ALA A 100 -10.80 2.21 -12.31
C ALA A 100 -12.30 2.08 -12.61
N LEU A 101 -12.84 0.87 -12.66
CA LEU A 101 -14.27 0.62 -12.85
C LEU A 101 -15.10 1.17 -11.69
N ARG A 102 -14.68 0.92 -10.44
CA ARG A 102 -15.34 1.50 -9.26
C ARG A 102 -15.33 3.01 -9.28
N LEU A 103 -14.24 3.62 -9.73
CA LEU A 103 -14.13 5.07 -9.83
C LEU A 103 -15.01 5.63 -10.96
N ALA A 104 -15.12 4.91 -12.09
CA ALA A 104 -16.00 5.27 -13.19
C ALA A 104 -17.49 5.18 -12.77
N ASP A 105 -17.88 4.10 -12.08
CA ASP A 105 -19.28 3.86 -11.67
C ASP A 105 -19.73 4.80 -10.56
N ASN A 106 -18.89 5.04 -9.55
CA ASN A 106 -19.26 5.88 -8.39
C ASN A 106 -18.97 7.38 -8.62
N GLY A 107 -18.25 7.69 -9.70
CA GLY A 107 -17.64 8.99 -9.94
C GLY A 107 -16.54 9.32 -8.93
N LEU A 108 -15.66 10.28 -9.26
CA LEU A 108 -14.76 10.90 -8.28
C LEU A 108 -15.58 11.86 -7.40
N HIS A 109 -16.45 11.31 -6.57
CA HIS A 109 -17.16 12.04 -5.55
C HIS A 109 -16.17 12.43 -4.44
N ALA A 110 -15.41 13.50 -4.68
CA ALA A 110 -14.53 14.15 -3.71
C ALA A 110 -15.36 14.84 -2.61
N ASN A 111 -16.21 14.06 -1.93
CA ASN A 111 -16.90 14.51 -0.74
C ASN A 111 -15.84 14.57 0.37
N PHE A 112 -15.32 15.77 0.59
CA PHE A 112 -14.41 16.06 1.70
C PHE A 112 -15.09 15.91 3.07
N PHE A 113 -16.43 15.99 3.09
CA PHE A 113 -17.29 15.70 4.22
C PHE A 113 -18.62 15.17 3.68
N LYS A 114 -18.90 13.88 3.85
CA LYS A 114 -20.26 13.34 3.71
C LYS A 114 -20.82 13.27 5.14
N PRO A 115 -21.78 14.12 5.53
CA PRO A 115 -22.49 13.92 6.79
C PRO A 115 -23.21 12.57 6.81
#